data_AF-A0A848TZ89-F1
#
_entry.id   AF-A0A848TZ89-F1
#
_cell.length_a   1.000
_cell.length_b   1.000
_cell.length_c   1.000
_cell.angle_alpha   90.00
_cell.angle_beta   90.00
_cell.angle_gamma   90.00
#
_symmetry.space_group_name_H-M   'P 1'
#
loop_
_entity.id
_entity.type
_entity.pdbx_description
1 polymer ?
#
loop_
_entity_poly.entity_id
_entity_poly.type
_entity_poly.pdbx_seq_one_letter_code
_entity_poly.pdbx_strand_id
1 'polypeptide(L)'
;SIDNKNRTVTVHGHLEDDDNHNFALGMFVDAQIITESSQELALPNDAIITLDDRYYVLLTNSKQEDQYIFDQKEVTIGTSSNGYTRIKNTADFTENDQFLIKGAFSLIRAEE
;
A
#
# COMPACT_ATOMS: atom_id res chain seq x y z
N SER A 1 26.54 5.15 17.37
CA SER A 1 26.42 5.84 18.66
C SER A 1 25.01 6.37 18.79
N ILE A 2 24.38 6.32 19.96
CA ILE A 2 23.04 6.85 20.21
C ILE A 2 23.19 8.19 20.94
N ASP A 3 22.71 9.28 20.33
CA ASP A 3 22.64 10.58 20.98
C ASP A 3 21.40 10.61 21.86
N ASN A 4 21.60 10.57 23.19
CA ASN A 4 20.50 10.49 24.15
C ASN A 4 19.77 11.83 24.34
N LYS A 5 20.35 12.95 23.90
CA LYS A 5 19.72 14.29 23.98
C LYS A 5 18.76 14.49 22.81
N ASN A 6 19.17 14.09 21.62
CA ASN A 6 18.38 14.25 20.39
C ASN A 6 17.55 13.01 20.04
N ARG A 7 17.75 11.88 20.72
CA ARG A 7 17.14 10.57 20.43
C ARG A 7 17.41 10.12 18.98
N THR A 8 18.61 10.38 18.48
CA THR A 8 19.04 10.05 17.12
C THR A 8 20.15 9.00 17.12
N VAL A 9 20.23 8.25 16.03
CA VAL A 9 21.30 7.27 15.78
C VAL A 9 22.15 7.79 14.62
N THR A 10 23.47 7.81 14.79
CA THR A 10 24.38 8.17 13.70
C THR A 10 24.49 7.04 12.70
N VAL A 11 24.20 7.31 11.44
CA VAL A 11 24.38 6.39 10.30
C VAL A 11 25.46 6.96 9.39
N HIS A 12 26.41 6.12 8.97
CA HIS A 12 27.45 6.47 8.01
C HIS A 12 27.23 5.68 6.73
N GLY A 13 26.97 6.36 5.61
CA GLY A 13 26.92 5.78 4.28
C GLY A 13 28.18 6.14 3.52
N HIS A 14 28.82 5.15 2.90
CA HIS A 14 29.97 5.34 2.02
C HIS A 14 29.55 5.01 0.59
N LEU A 15 29.83 5.91 -0.34
CA LEU A 15 29.58 5.73 -1.76
C LEU A 15 30.81 5.04 -2.38
N GLU A 16 30.61 4.01 -3.20
CA GLU A 16 31.74 3.27 -3.79
C GLU A 16 32.47 4.05 -4.90
N ASP A 17 31.82 5.01 -5.56
CA ASP A 17 32.36 5.70 -6.75
C ASP A 17 32.55 7.21 -6.51
N ASP A 18 33.45 7.61 -5.61
CA ASP A 18 33.62 9.01 -5.17
C ASP A 18 33.98 10.02 -6.30
N ASP A 19 34.43 9.54 -7.47
CA ASP A 19 34.94 10.40 -8.56
C ASP A 19 33.86 10.84 -9.57
N ASN A 20 32.70 10.17 -9.63
CA ASN A 20 31.63 10.44 -10.63
C ASN A 20 30.31 10.96 -10.03
N HIS A 21 30.36 11.80 -9.00
CA HIS A 21 29.16 12.38 -8.42
C HIS A 21 29.15 13.92 -8.45
N ASN A 22 28.00 14.51 -8.82
CA ASN A 22 27.78 15.95 -8.84
C ASN A 22 27.30 16.49 -7.47
N PHE A 23 27.87 16.02 -6.36
CA PHE A 23 27.53 16.56 -5.05
C PHE A 23 28.26 17.88 -4.81
N ALA A 24 27.50 18.93 -4.49
CA ALA A 24 28.04 20.21 -4.06
C ALA A 24 27.96 20.34 -2.55
N LEU A 25 28.91 21.09 -1.97
CA LEU A 25 28.87 21.46 -0.56
C LEU A 25 27.56 22.19 -0.25
N GLY A 26 26.85 21.71 0.78
CA GLY A 26 25.56 22.26 1.20
C GLY A 26 24.32 21.59 0.61
N MET A 27 24.47 20.56 -0.23
CA MET A 27 23.34 19.72 -0.66
C MET A 27 22.79 18.89 0.51
N PHE A 28 21.46 18.78 0.58
CA PHE A 28 20.79 17.81 1.42
C PHE A 28 20.76 16.45 0.72
N VAL A 29 20.79 15.38 1.50
CA VAL A 29 20.70 14.00 1.01
C VAL A 29 19.52 13.33 1.70
N ASP A 30 18.62 12.76 0.91
CA ASP A 30 17.57 11.88 1.39
C ASP A 30 18.05 10.43 1.27
N ALA A 31 17.96 9.67 2.37
CA ALA A 31 18.33 8.27 2.40
C ALA A 31 17.14 7.44 2.89
N GLN A 32 16.86 6.33 2.19
CA GLN A 32 15.86 5.36 2.58
C GLN A 32 16.53 4.09 3.10
N ILE A 33 16.16 3.65 4.31
CA ILE A 33 16.67 2.43 4.92
C ILE A 33 15.54 1.40 4.92
N ILE A 34 15.71 0.31 4.15
CA ILE A 34 14.79 -0.82 4.17
C ILE A 34 15.28 -1.78 5.27
N THR A 35 14.54 -1.88 6.37
CA THR A 35 14.91 -2.73 7.51
C THR A 35 14.32 -4.13 7.42
N GLU A 36 13.23 -4.31 6.67
CA GLU A 36 12.51 -5.56 6.53
C GLU A 36 11.77 -5.59 5.20
N SER A 37 11.59 -6.79 4.66
CA SER A 37 10.82 -7.05 3.44
C SER A 37 10.03 -8.33 3.63
N SER A 38 8.72 -8.26 3.34
CA SER A 38 7.82 -9.40 3.38
C SER A 38 6.95 -9.41 2.14
N GLN A 39 6.71 -10.60 1.58
CA GLN A 39 5.78 -10.78 0.48
C GLN A 39 4.44 -11.27 1.04
N GLU A 40 3.40 -10.47 0.85
CA GLU A 40 2.07 -10.70 1.41
C GLU A 40 1.00 -10.35 0.38
N LEU A 41 -0.20 -10.92 0.54
CA LEU A 41 -1.34 -10.55 -0.27
C LEU A 41 -1.84 -9.17 0.14
N ALA A 42 -1.84 -8.26 -0.82
CA ALA A 42 -2.18 -6.86 -0.62
C ALA A 42 -2.98 -6.34 -1.80
N LEU A 43 -3.80 -5.34 -1.54
CA LEU A 43 -4.54 -4.61 -2.58
C LEU A 43 -4.07 -3.15 -2.61
N PRO A 44 -4.16 -2.48 -3.77
CA PRO A 44 -3.96 -1.04 -3.85
C PRO A 44 -4.87 -0.33 -2.85
N ASN A 45 -4.38 0.74 -2.21
CA ASN A 45 -5.17 1.50 -1.24
C ASN A 45 -6.50 2.00 -1.83
N ASP A 46 -6.50 2.37 -3.10
CA ASP A 46 -7.68 2.84 -3.84
C ASP A 46 -8.77 1.78 -4.02
N ALA A 47 -8.44 0.50 -3.84
CA ALA A 47 -9.38 -0.62 -3.94
C ALA A 47 -10.17 -0.84 -2.64
N ILE A 48 -9.72 -0.24 -1.53
CA ILE A 48 -10.28 -0.45 -0.20
C ILE A 48 -11.14 0.76 0.16
N ILE A 49 -12.42 0.52 0.42
CA ILE A 49 -13.36 1.55 0.88
C ILE A 49 -13.50 1.45 2.40
N THR A 50 -13.50 2.59 3.09
CA THR A 50 -13.87 2.66 4.50
C THR A 50 -15.31 3.16 4.64
N LEU A 51 -16.14 2.39 5.34
CA LEU A 51 -17.53 2.71 5.65
C LEU A 51 -17.83 2.31 7.10
N ASP A 52 -18.31 3.26 7.92
CA ASP A 52 -18.62 3.05 9.35
C ASP A 52 -17.51 2.30 10.12
N ASP A 53 -16.27 2.78 10.00
CA ASP A 53 -15.06 2.20 10.61
C ASP A 53 -14.73 0.76 10.19
N ARG A 54 -15.38 0.24 9.14
CA ARG A 54 -15.10 -1.05 8.52
C ARG A 54 -14.53 -0.88 7.12
N TYR A 55 -13.82 -1.90 6.64
CA TYR A 55 -13.14 -1.88 5.36
C TYR A 55 -13.80 -2.84 4.38
N TYR A 56 -13.99 -2.40 3.15
CA TYR A 56 -14.69 -3.13 2.11
C TYR A 56 -13.92 -3.12 0.81
N VAL A 57 -14.12 -4.15 0.01
CA VAL A 57 -13.64 -4.27 -1.37
C VAL A 57 -14.78 -4.70 -2.27
N LEU A 58 -14.69 -4.37 -3.55
CA LEU A 58 -15.67 -4.75 -4.56
C LEU A 58 -15.11 -5.90 -5.41
N LEU A 59 -15.73 -7.07 -5.29
CA LEU A 59 -15.38 -8.30 -6.01
C LEU A 59 -16.20 -8.40 -7.29
N THR A 60 -15.57 -8.65 -8.43
CA THR A 60 -16.30 -8.86 -9.69
C THR A 60 -16.99 -10.22 -9.66
N ASN A 61 -18.32 -10.23 -9.62
CA ASN A 61 -19.13 -11.44 -9.60
C ASN A 61 -19.43 -11.93 -11.02
N SER A 62 -19.87 -11.03 -11.90
CA SER A 62 -20.15 -11.36 -13.30
C SER A 62 -19.83 -10.22 -14.25
N LYS A 63 -19.38 -10.58 -15.44
CA LYS A 63 -19.23 -9.69 -16.59
C LYS A 63 -20.21 -10.15 -17.66
N GLN A 64 -21.29 -9.41 -17.87
CA GLN A 64 -22.24 -9.66 -18.96
C GLN A 64 -22.12 -8.55 -19.98
N GLU A 65 -21.60 -8.86 -21.17
CA GLU A 65 -21.41 -7.95 -22.32
C GLU A 65 -20.83 -6.57 -21.94
N ASP A 66 -21.66 -5.61 -21.53
CA ASP A 66 -21.30 -4.23 -21.13
C ASP A 66 -21.57 -3.89 -19.64
N GLN A 67 -21.94 -4.86 -18.81
CA GLN A 67 -22.25 -4.67 -17.39
C GLN A 67 -21.32 -5.49 -16.49
N TYR A 68 -20.87 -4.83 -15.43
CA TYR A 68 -20.10 -5.45 -14.35
C TYR A 68 -20.96 -5.47 -13.10
N ILE A 69 -21.11 -6.65 -12.52
CA ILE A 69 -21.78 -6.84 -11.22
C ILE A 69 -20.68 -7.03 -10.19
N PHE A 70 -20.72 -6.22 -9.14
CA PHE A 70 -19.76 -6.27 -8.05
C PHE A 70 -20.45 -6.68 -6.75
N ASP A 71 -19.81 -7.58 -6.01
CA ASP A 71 -20.20 -7.92 -4.65
C ASP A 71 -19.33 -7.14 -3.67
N GLN A 72 -19.95 -6.44 -2.72
CA GLN A 72 -19.24 -5.81 -1.62
C GLN A 72 -18.87 -6.86 -0.57
N LYS A 73 -17.57 -7.01 -0.29
CA LYS A 73 -17.05 -7.89 0.76
C LYS A 73 -16.26 -7.11 1.80
N GLU A 74 -16.48 -7.42 3.07
CA GLU A 74 -15.71 -6.89 4.19
C GLU A 74 -14.30 -7.49 4.20
N VAL A 75 -13.30 -6.66 4.49
CA VAL A 75 -11.89 -7.07 4.62
C VAL A 75 -11.30 -6.62 5.93
N THR A 76 -10.40 -7.44 6.47
CA THR A 76 -9.56 -7.06 7.59
C THR A 76 -8.21 -6.60 7.06
N ILE A 77 -7.87 -5.34 7.28
CA ILE A 77 -6.60 -4.77 6.80
C ILE A 77 -5.45 -4.95 7.80
N GLY A 78 -4.23 -4.93 7.27
CA GLY A 78 -2.97 -4.93 8.01
C GLY A 78 -2.17 -3.66 7.78
N THR A 79 -0.86 -3.82 7.65
CA THR A 79 0.05 -2.72 7.34
C THR A 79 -0.16 -2.20 5.93
N SER A 80 -0.03 -0.88 5.78
CA SER A 80 -0.05 -0.20 4.48
C SER A 80 1.34 0.36 4.19
N SER A 81 1.86 0.10 3.00
CA SER A 81 3.18 0.57 2.55
C SER A 81 3.20 0.70 1.03
N ASN A 82 3.92 1.71 0.53
CA ASN A 82 4.10 1.95 -0.91
C ASN A 82 2.81 1.96 -1.75
N GLY A 83 1.69 2.44 -1.18
CA GLY A 83 0.40 2.51 -1.88
C GLY A 83 -0.41 1.19 -1.89
N TYR A 84 0.06 0.17 -1.18
CA TYR A 84 -0.63 -1.10 -1.00
C TYR A 84 -0.97 -1.33 0.48
N THR A 85 -2.06 -2.04 0.72
CA THR A 85 -2.51 -2.44 2.06
C THR A 85 -2.66 -3.95 2.13
N ARG A 86 -2.01 -4.55 3.13
CA ARG A 86 -2.11 -5.98 3.41
C ARG A 86 -3.55 -6.36 3.75
N ILE A 87 -4.03 -7.46 3.18
CA ILE A 87 -5.28 -8.11 3.58
C ILE A 87 -4.95 -9.28 4.52
N LYS A 88 -5.62 -9.35 5.66
CA LYS A 88 -5.41 -10.41 6.67
C LYS A 88 -6.34 -11.60 6.46
N ASN A 89 -7.58 -11.37 6.01
CA ASN A 89 -8.57 -12.42 5.78
C ASN A 89 -8.48 -12.98 4.35
N THR A 90 -7.27 -13.35 3.92
CA THR A 90 -7.04 -13.83 2.55
C THR A 90 -7.72 -15.16 2.25
N ALA A 91 -8.10 -15.93 3.29
CA ALA A 91 -8.83 -17.18 3.16
C ALA A 91 -10.26 -17.01 2.60
N ASP A 92 -10.80 -15.79 2.62
CA ASP A 92 -12.14 -15.48 2.10
C ASP A 92 -12.16 -15.23 0.58
N PHE A 93 -10.98 -15.29 -0.05
CA PHE A 93 -10.74 -14.95 -1.45
C PHE A 93 -9.95 -16.06 -2.16
N THR A 94 -10.16 -16.16 -3.47
CA THR A 94 -9.42 -17.09 -4.35
C THR A 94 -8.44 -16.34 -5.24
N GLU A 95 -7.42 -17.04 -5.77
CA GLU A 95 -6.45 -16.43 -6.71
C GLU A 95 -7.08 -15.91 -8.00
N ASN A 96 -8.28 -16.37 -8.35
CA ASN A 96 -9.00 -15.93 -9.54
C ASN A 96 -9.95 -14.75 -9.28
N ASP A 97 -10.09 -14.32 -8.04
CA ASP A 97 -10.98 -13.22 -7.68
C ASP A 97 -10.45 -11.90 -8.25
N GLN A 98 -11.33 -11.15 -8.91
CA GLN A 98 -11.00 -9.85 -9.49
C GLN A 98 -11.59 -8.73 -8.65
N PHE A 99 -10.75 -7.77 -8.26
CA PHE A 99 -11.14 -6.63 -7.44
C PHE A 99 -11.21 -5.36 -8.27
N LEU A 100 -12.17 -4.49 -7.95
CA LEU A 100 -12.20 -3.14 -8.51
C LEU A 100 -11.12 -2.28 -7.83
N ILE A 101 -10.03 -2.01 -8.55
CA ILE A 101 -8.86 -1.30 -8.02
C ILE A 101 -8.94 0.23 -8.13
N LYS A 102 -9.92 0.77 -8.88
CA LYS A 102 -10.08 2.21 -9.11
C LYS A 102 -11.56 2.57 -9.16
N GLY A 103 -11.92 3.71 -8.57
CA GLY A 103 -13.29 4.22 -8.58
C GLY A 103 -14.26 3.45 -7.69
N ALA A 104 -13.75 2.56 -6.81
CA ALA A 104 -14.56 1.77 -5.91
C ALA A 104 -15.43 2.63 -4.96
N PHE A 105 -14.88 3.77 -4.52
CA PHE A 105 -15.59 4.76 -3.72
C PHE A 105 -16.83 5.35 -4.42
N SER A 106 -16.77 5.59 -5.73
CA SER A 106 -17.88 6.20 -6.48
C SER A 106 -19.09 5.28 -6.59
N LEU A 107 -18.89 3.97 -6.57
CA LEU A 107 -19.97 2.98 -6.72
C LEU A 107 -20.74 2.79 -5.41
N ILE A 108 -20.05 2.67 -4.26
CA ILE A 108 -20.71 2.46 -2.97
C ILE A 108 -21.56 3.66 -2.56
N ARG A 109 -21.11 4.89 -2.85
CA ARG A 109 -21.91 6.10 -2.58
C ARG A 109 -23.11 6.30 -3.49
N ALA A 110 -23.17 5.61 -4.63
CA ALA A 110 -24.31 5.68 -5.53
C ALA A 110 -25.49 4.80 -5.09
N GLU A 111 -25.27 3.89 -4.12
CA GLU A 111 -26.32 3.02 -3.55
C GLU A 111 -27.02 3.62 -2.32
N GLU A 112 -26.57 4.78 -1.81
CA GLU A 112 -27.29 5.60 -0.81
C GLU A 112 -28.31 6.55 -1.47
#